data_AF-A0A7H1M8G9-F1
#
_entry.id   AF-A0A7H1M8G9-F1
#
_cell.length_a   1.000
_cell.length_b   1.000
_cell.length_c   1.000
_cell.angle_alpha   90.00
_cell.angle_beta   90.00
_cell.angle_gamma   90.00
#
_symmetry.space_group_name_H-M   'P 1'
#
loop_
_entity.id
_entity.type
_entity.pdbx_description
1 polymer ?
#
loop_
_entity_poly.entity_id
_entity_poly.type
_entity_poly.pdbx_seq_one_letter_code
_entity_poly.pdbx_strand_id
1 'polypeptide(L)'
;MIFSGNRGVVQIQTGRVHNLVRARGWLNILDAKEEGFSLHLKDDEIAETWVVRRPIREGFVICLEGFDNRRKTVIQIFGRRQEGETEPAAWHSLTGALLAG
;
A
#
# COMPACT_ATOMS: atom_id res chain seq x y z
N MET A 1 5.36 -0.87 3.07
CA MET A 1 4.52 -0.57 4.24
C MET A 1 3.08 -0.52 3.78
N ILE A 2 2.16 -1.15 4.51
CA ILE A 2 0.72 -1.18 4.18
C ILE A 2 -0.03 -0.53 5.34
N PHE A 3 -0.83 0.47 5.02
CA PHE A 3 -1.68 1.19 5.95
C PHE A 3 -3.13 0.79 5.66
N SER A 4 -3.84 0.39 6.71
CA SER A 4 -5.28 0.19 6.67
C SER A 4 -5.88 0.75 7.94
N GLY A 5 -7.05 1.35 7.85
CA GLY A 5 -7.61 2.06 8.98
C GLY A 5 -9.08 2.40 8.81
N ASN A 6 -9.61 2.96 9.87
CA ASN A 6 -10.94 3.54 9.92
C ASN A 6 -10.85 4.91 10.61
N ARG A 7 -11.99 5.49 10.95
CA ARG A 7 -12.06 6.83 11.56
C ARG A 7 -11.32 6.93 12.91
N GLY A 8 -11.16 5.83 13.64
CA GLY A 8 -10.57 5.82 14.99
C GLY A 8 -9.16 5.26 15.07
N VAL A 9 -8.71 4.48 14.08
CA VAL A 9 -7.41 3.81 14.14
C VAL A 9 -6.81 3.62 12.75
N VAL A 10 -5.49 3.75 12.68
CA VAL A 10 -4.68 3.33 11.53
C VAL A 10 -3.72 2.26 12.02
N GLN A 11 -3.71 1.12 11.33
CA GLN A 11 -2.74 0.05 11.54
C GLN A 11 -1.74 0.03 10.39
N ILE A 12 -0.47 -0.16 10.73
CA ILE A 12 0.64 -0.12 9.77
C ILE A 12 1.41 -1.44 9.86
N GLN A 13 1.47 -2.16 8.74
CA GLN A 13 2.39 -3.28 8.57
C GLN A 13 3.63 -2.83 7.80
N THR A 14 4.80 -3.17 8.33
CA THR A 14 6.08 -2.99 7.63
C THR A 14 6.79 -4.33 7.56
N GLY A 15 7.00 -4.84 6.36
CA GLY A 15 7.61 -6.14 6.13
C GLY A 15 7.70 -6.44 4.63
N ARG A 16 8.14 -7.65 4.30
CA ARG A 16 8.03 -8.18 2.94
C ARG A 16 6.65 -8.83 2.76
N VAL A 17 6.29 -9.06 1.50
CA VAL A 17 5.11 -9.86 1.14
C VAL A 17 5.60 -11.18 0.59
N HIS A 18 5.13 -12.29 1.12
CA HIS A 18 5.60 -13.64 0.77
C HIS A 18 4.53 -14.47 0.07
N ASN A 19 3.31 -14.46 0.59
CA ASN A 19 2.21 -15.31 0.15
C ASN A 19 1.00 -14.49 -0.31
N LEU A 20 0.90 -14.28 -1.63
CA LEU A 20 -0.22 -13.61 -2.28
C LEU A 20 -1.20 -14.63 -2.86
N VAL A 21 -2.46 -14.55 -2.44
CA VAL A 21 -3.52 -15.48 -2.87
C VAL A 21 -4.74 -14.71 -3.36
N ARG A 22 -5.20 -15.00 -4.57
CA ARG A 22 -6.53 -14.59 -5.04
C ARG A 22 -7.54 -15.71 -4.82
N ALA A 23 -8.61 -15.41 -4.09
CA ALA A 23 -9.67 -16.38 -3.83
C ALA A 23 -11.01 -15.67 -3.63
N ARG A 24 -12.06 -16.16 -4.30
CA ARG A 24 -13.45 -15.72 -4.07
C ARG A 24 -13.66 -14.20 -4.16
N GLY A 25 -12.96 -13.53 -5.08
CA GLY A 25 -13.04 -12.07 -5.27
C GLY A 25 -12.10 -11.24 -4.38
N TRP A 26 -11.28 -11.88 -3.54
CA TRP A 26 -10.35 -11.18 -2.65
C TRP A 26 -8.90 -11.35 -3.10
N LEU A 27 -8.11 -10.29 -2.91
CA LEU A 27 -6.65 -10.33 -2.86
C LEU A 27 -6.21 -10.48 -1.40
N ASN A 28 -5.40 -11.49 -1.11
CA ASN A 28 -4.98 -11.82 0.24
C ASN A 28 -3.46 -11.84 0.35
N ILE A 29 -2.95 -11.34 1.48
CA ILE A 29 -1.59 -11.60 1.96
C ILE A 29 -1.72 -12.50 3.18
N LEU A 30 -1.12 -13.68 3.16
CA LEU A 30 -1.25 -14.70 4.20
C LEU A 30 0.11 -15.04 4.84
N ASP A 31 0.77 -14.03 5.38
CA ASP A 31 2.14 -14.07 5.90
C ASP A 31 2.17 -14.23 7.42
N ALA A 32 1.25 -15.03 7.97
CA ALA A 32 1.12 -15.19 9.42
C ALA A 32 2.37 -15.83 10.05
N LYS A 33 3.10 -16.67 9.31
CA LYS A 33 4.32 -17.34 9.80
C LYS A 33 5.56 -16.48 9.60
N GLU A 34 5.62 -15.74 8.51
CA GLU A 34 6.78 -14.99 8.04
C GLU A 34 6.85 -13.60 8.68
N GLU A 35 5.70 -12.92 8.80
CA GLU A 35 5.62 -11.50 9.18
C GLU A 35 4.56 -11.24 10.28
N GLY A 36 3.87 -12.28 10.76
CA GLY A 36 2.77 -12.14 11.72
C GLY A 36 1.58 -11.35 11.15
N PHE A 37 1.41 -11.37 9.82
CA PHE A 37 0.52 -10.46 9.11
C PHE A 37 -0.49 -11.21 8.24
N SER A 38 -1.71 -10.70 8.18
CA SER A 38 -2.68 -11.10 7.17
C SER A 38 -3.45 -9.89 6.67
N LEU A 39 -3.63 -9.81 5.36
CA LEU A 39 -4.47 -8.82 4.69
C LEU A 39 -5.53 -9.54 3.88
N HIS A 40 -6.76 -9.06 3.97
CA HIS A 40 -7.85 -9.45 3.10
C HIS A 40 -8.38 -8.17 2.46
N LEU A 41 -8.16 -8.01 1.15
CA LEU A 41 -8.58 -6.85 0.39
C LEU A 41 -9.60 -7.28 -0.68
N LYS A 42 -10.80 -6.70 -0.63
CA LYS A 42 -11.74 -6.74 -1.75
C LYS A 42 -11.31 -5.72 -2.78
N ASP A 43 -10.32 -6.08 -3.58
CA ASP A 43 -9.76 -5.15 -4.54
C ASP A 43 -10.67 -4.92 -5.75
N ASP A 44 -11.69 -5.76 -5.95
CA ASP A 44 -12.78 -5.56 -6.89
C ASP A 44 -13.75 -4.43 -6.52
N GLU A 45 -13.83 -4.08 -5.22
CA GLU A 45 -14.64 -2.97 -4.71
C GLU A 45 -13.86 -1.63 -4.66
N ILE A 46 -12.58 -1.60 -5.07
CA ILE A 46 -11.80 -0.37 -5.19
C ILE A 46 -12.29 0.41 -6.42
N ALA A 47 -12.82 1.61 -6.20
CA ALA A 47 -13.36 2.45 -7.25
C ALA A 47 -12.28 3.30 -7.94
N GLU A 48 -11.27 3.74 -7.19
CA GLU A 48 -10.19 4.58 -7.70
C GLU A 48 -8.85 4.18 -7.09
N THR A 49 -7.79 4.20 -7.88
CA THR A 49 -6.41 4.04 -7.43
C THR A 49 -5.56 5.20 -7.91
N TRP A 50 -4.75 5.76 -7.01
CA TRP A 50 -3.92 6.92 -7.29
C TRP A 50 -2.47 6.70 -6.88
N VAL A 51 -1.54 7.12 -7.73
CA VAL A 51 -0.13 7.30 -7.35
C VAL A 51 0.06 8.76 -6.92
N VAL A 52 0.26 8.97 -5.62
CA VAL A 52 0.35 10.30 -5.00
C VAL A 52 1.79 10.61 -4.64
N ARG A 53 2.32 11.75 -5.12
CA ARG A 53 3.65 12.26 -4.74
C ARG A 53 3.50 13.37 -3.71
N ARG A 54 3.94 13.15 -2.48
CA ARG A 54 3.84 14.12 -1.38
C ARG A 54 5.22 14.71 -1.10
N PRO A 55 5.40 16.04 -1.17
CA PRO A 55 6.67 16.68 -0.81
C PRO A 55 7.05 16.44 0.64
N ILE A 56 8.33 16.19 0.90
CA ILE A 56 8.96 16.10 2.23
C ILE A 56 10.28 16.87 2.21
N ARG A 57 10.92 17.05 3.36
CA ARG A 57 12.21 17.76 3.46
C ARG A 57 13.30 17.13 2.57
N GLU A 58 13.31 15.80 2.46
CA GLU A 58 14.29 15.03 1.69
C GLU A 58 13.89 14.81 0.22
N GLY A 59 12.82 15.46 -0.26
CA GLY A 59 12.32 15.33 -1.62
C GLY A 59 10.82 15.05 -1.68
N PHE A 60 10.44 13.85 -2.10
CA PHE A 60 9.04 13.42 -2.10
C PHE A 60 8.93 11.95 -1.69
N VAL A 61 7.74 11.59 -1.22
CA VAL A 61 7.33 10.20 -1.00
C VAL A 61 6.21 9.84 -1.96
N ILE A 62 6.23 8.62 -2.47
CA ILE A 62 5.22 8.07 -3.37
C ILE A 62 4.32 7.13 -2.56
N CYS A 63 3.03 7.40 -2.61
CA CYS A 63 1.99 6.53 -2.06
C CYS A 63 1.13 5.96 -3.19
N LEU A 64 0.84 4.67 -3.15
CA LEU A 64 -0.29 4.10 -3.88
C LEU A 64 -1.51 4.09 -2.94
N GLU A 65 -2.57 4.80 -3.31
CA GLU A 65 -3.80 4.92 -2.51
C GLU A 65 -4.98 4.31 -3.25
N GLY A 66 -5.76 3.47 -2.57
CA GLY A 66 -7.01 2.91 -3.06
C GLY A 66 -8.21 3.48 -2.31
N PHE A 67 -9.27 3.84 -3.05
CA PHE A 67 -10.49 4.44 -2.52
C PHE A 67 -11.75 3.64 -2.88
N ASP A 68 -12.73 3.62 -1.98
CA ASP A 68 -14.06 3.08 -2.26
C ASP A 68 -14.90 4.07 -3.10
N ASN A 69 -16.10 3.65 -3.52
CA ASN A 69 -17.04 4.48 -4.29
C ASN A 69 -17.57 5.71 -3.53
N ARG A 70 -17.25 5.85 -2.25
CA ARG A 70 -17.57 7.00 -1.40
C ARG A 70 -16.34 7.87 -1.13
N ARG A 71 -15.24 7.64 -1.86
CA ARG A 71 -13.95 8.33 -1.70
C ARG A 71 -13.33 8.18 -0.32
N LYS A 72 -13.63 7.09 0.38
CA LYS A 72 -12.91 6.74 1.61
C LYS A 72 -11.69 5.91 1.27
N THR A 73 -10.58 6.20 1.93
CA THR A 73 -9.35 5.42 1.82
C THR A 73 -9.60 3.99 2.33
N VAL A 74 -9.30 3.01 1.48
CA VAL A 74 -9.37 1.57 1.79
C VAL A 74 -7.99 1.07 2.19
N ILE A 75 -6.97 1.44 1.44
CA ILE A 75 -5.58 1.01 1.64
C ILE A 75 -4.60 2.06 1.12
N GLN A 76 -3.46 2.17 1.80
CA GLN A 76 -2.32 2.96 1.30
C GLN A 76 -1.05 2.10 1.37
N ILE A 77 -0.22 2.18 0.34
CA ILE A 77 1.01 1.40 0.23
C ILE A 77 2.19 2.34 -0.04
N PHE A 78 3.28 2.12 0.69
CA PHE A 78 4.50 2.93 0.61
C PHE A 78 5.75 2.03 0.53
N GLY A 79 6.84 2.57 -0.02
CA GLY A 79 8.18 2.02 0.16
C GLY A 79 8.58 2.05 1.64
N ARG A 80 9.31 1.04 2.11
CA ARG A 80 9.85 1.05 3.48
C ARG A 80 10.94 2.11 3.61
N ARG A 81 10.80 2.99 4.60
CA ARG A 81 11.80 4.02 4.97
C ARG A 81 11.66 4.39 6.44
N GLN A 82 12.68 5.04 7.01
CA GLN A 82 12.60 5.78 8.27
C GLN A 82 12.51 7.29 8.04
N GLU A 83 12.37 8.06 9.12
CA GLU A 83 12.46 9.52 9.06
C GLU A 83 13.87 9.95 8.66
N GLY A 84 13.98 10.95 7.78
CA GLY A 84 15.26 11.38 7.20
C GLY A 84 15.78 10.50 6.06
N GLU A 85 15.12 9.38 5.74
CA GLU A 85 15.48 8.52 4.61
C GLU A 85 14.58 8.76 3.39
N THR A 86 15.18 8.61 2.20
CA THR A 86 14.46 8.56 0.92
C THR A 86 13.84 7.18 0.69
N GLU A 87 12.89 7.10 -0.25
CA GLU A 87 12.28 5.83 -0.60
C GLU A 87 13.26 4.91 -1.37
N PRO A 88 13.12 3.57 -1.24
CA PRO A 88 13.94 2.65 -2.00
C PRO A 88 13.77 2.86 -3.51
N ALA A 89 14.86 2.83 -4.27
CA ALA A 89 14.82 2.96 -5.74
C ALA A 89 13.87 1.94 -6.39
N ALA A 90 13.79 0.72 -5.87
CA ALA A 90 12.86 -0.31 -6.35
C ALA A 90 11.38 0.11 -6.23
N TRP A 91 11.04 0.90 -5.21
CA TRP A 91 9.68 1.43 -5.04
C TRP A 91 9.36 2.49 -6.10
N HIS A 92 10.32 3.38 -6.40
CA HIS A 92 10.18 4.33 -7.51
C HIS A 92 10.01 3.64 -8.86
N SER A 93 10.80 2.60 -9.14
CA SER A 93 10.67 1.83 -10.37
C SER A 93 9.31 1.15 -10.49
N LEU A 94 8.82 0.53 -9.40
CA LEU A 94 7.53 -0.17 -9.39
C LEU A 94 6.36 0.79 -9.63
N THR A 95 6.34 1.91 -8.91
CA THR A 95 5.28 2.92 -9.06
C THR A 95 5.37 3.69 -10.38
N GLY A 96 6.58 3.92 -10.90
CA GLY A 96 6.79 4.50 -12.22
C GLY A 96 6.25 3.62 -13.35
N ALA A 97 6.41 2.29 -13.25
CA ALA A 97 5.88 1.35 -14.23
C ALA A 97 4.33 1.36 -14.32
N LEU A 98 3.64 1.69 -13.22
CA LEU A 98 2.17 1.82 -13.22
C LEU A 98 1.69 3.05 -14.01
N LEU A 99 2.53 4.08 -14.16
CA LEU A 99 2.21 5.34 -14.83
C LEU A 99 2.61 5.36 -16.31
N ALA A 100 3.35 4.35 -16.77
CA ALA A 100 3.84 4.26 -18.14
C ALA A 100 2.85 3.61 -19.12
N GLY A 101 1.63 3.29 -18.64
CA GLY A 101 0.53 2.69 -19.41
C GLY A 101 -0.40 3.70 -20.04
#